data_AF-A0A1F8CNH8-F1
#
_entry.id   AF-A0A1F8CNH8-F1
#
_cell.length_a   1.000
_cell.length_b   1.000
_cell.length_c   1.000
_cell.angle_alpha   90.00
_cell.angle_beta   90.00
_cell.angle_gamma   90.00
#
_symmetry.space_group_name_H-M   'P 1'
#
loop_
_entity.id
_entity.type
_entity.pdbx_description
1 polymer ?
#
loop_
_entity_poly.entity_id
_entity_poly.type
_entity_poly.pdbx_seq_one_letter_code
_entity_poly.pdbx_strand_id
1 'polypeptide(L)'
;MPEGEIGGPDSEVFYEFADVTHDKKFGDLCHPNCDCGKFLEIGNSVFMQYKKQDGRLIELPQKSVDFGGGLGRLTQAVQGKPDVFETDIFAEAVRRISEASGYSFGTDMTKDKHVRIVADHLRASVAIASYGIYPSNKLQGYVLRKLIRRALFHFHLLGGSIKGGDFVHLAEAFKHLVANDRWEEVAKTLSGEGVKFGEALERGLSYLRNAINHGVTINGKFIFDLYQSYGFPGELALEILKENAIEVTPEITADFKTQFEAHRALSQTTSAGVFKGGLAGSEEIIKRLHTATHLMQAGLRKTLGEQIEQKGQHITAERARFDFSFSRKLTNEEVEVVEEYVNRVVALSLPVTRETLFFDEAKKAGALGFFTEKYGDGVDVYTVESDDQTYSKEICGGPHVANTHEIGIFKIIKQEKAGANIVRVYATVK
;
A
#
# COMPACT_ATOMS: atom_id res chain seq x y z
N MET A 1 -9.29 25.85 -7.54
CA MET A 1 -9.92 24.75 -8.30
C MET A 1 -9.04 24.37 -9.48
N PRO A 2 -8.48 23.15 -9.48
CA PRO A 2 -7.79 22.54 -10.62
C PRO A 2 -8.67 22.42 -11.86
N GLU A 3 -8.02 22.31 -13.02
CA GLU A 3 -8.69 22.11 -14.31
C GLU A 3 -9.50 20.80 -14.33
N GLY A 4 -10.74 20.84 -14.81
CA GLY A 4 -11.65 19.70 -14.86
C GLY A 4 -12.43 19.41 -13.57
N GLU A 5 -12.03 19.98 -12.44
CA GLU A 5 -12.74 19.81 -11.16
C GLU A 5 -14.01 20.67 -11.09
N ILE A 6 -14.96 20.18 -10.30
CA ILE A 6 -16.21 20.86 -9.97
C ILE A 6 -16.08 21.56 -8.62
N GLY A 7 -16.77 22.68 -8.44
CA GLY A 7 -16.72 23.45 -7.20
C GLY A 7 -17.59 24.70 -7.25
N GLY A 8 -17.45 25.55 -6.24
CA GLY A 8 -18.19 26.80 -6.14
C GLY A 8 -17.87 27.54 -4.84
N PRO A 9 -18.65 28.58 -4.51
CA PRO A 9 -18.53 29.23 -3.21
C PRO A 9 -18.91 28.26 -2.09
N ASP A 10 -18.46 28.53 -0.89
CA ASP A 10 -18.73 27.70 0.27
C ASP A 10 -19.10 28.52 1.51
N SER A 11 -19.53 27.82 2.56
CA SER A 11 -19.88 28.39 3.86
C SER A 11 -19.38 27.46 4.95
N GLU A 12 -18.41 27.95 5.71
CA GLU A 12 -17.78 27.25 6.82
C GLU A 12 -18.49 27.60 8.15
N VAL A 13 -18.62 26.61 9.03
CA VAL A 13 -19.22 26.78 10.37
C VAL A 13 -18.14 26.52 11.42
N PHE A 14 -17.91 27.50 12.28
CA PHE A 14 -16.92 27.43 13.36
C PHE A 14 -17.59 27.37 14.72
N TYR A 15 -17.02 26.54 15.60
CA TYR A 15 -17.34 26.45 17.02
C TYR A 15 -16.27 27.16 17.84
N GLU A 16 -16.69 27.94 18.85
CA GLU A 16 -15.79 28.62 19.78
C GLU A 16 -15.68 27.83 21.09
N PHE A 17 -14.46 27.49 21.49
CA PHE A 17 -14.18 27.00 22.84
C PHE A 17 -13.98 28.20 23.78
N ALA A 18 -15.02 28.55 24.54
CA ALA A 18 -15.02 29.73 25.42
C ALA A 18 -13.87 29.72 26.45
N ASP A 19 -13.48 28.54 26.93
CA ASP A 19 -12.45 28.37 27.95
C ASP A 19 -11.02 28.37 27.39
N VAL A 20 -10.86 28.33 26.06
CA VAL A 20 -9.54 28.42 25.42
C VAL A 20 -9.16 29.89 25.28
N THR A 21 -8.05 30.26 25.93
CA THR A 21 -7.50 31.62 25.83
C THR A 21 -6.71 31.77 24.55
N HIS A 22 -6.91 32.88 23.84
CA HIS A 22 -6.16 33.21 22.63
C HIS A 22 -4.67 33.41 22.94
N ASP A 23 -3.82 32.73 22.17
CA ASP A 23 -2.37 32.90 22.22
C ASP A 23 -1.94 34.02 21.27
N LYS A 24 -1.42 35.11 21.85
CA LYS A 24 -1.00 36.31 21.11
C LYS A 24 0.11 36.06 20.09
N LYS A 25 0.81 34.92 20.13
CA LYS A 25 1.77 34.58 19.07
C LYS A 25 1.10 34.44 17.69
N PHE A 26 -0.22 34.24 17.65
CA PHE A 26 -1.02 34.19 16.43
C PHE A 26 -1.71 35.51 16.08
N GLY A 27 -1.28 36.62 16.68
CA GLY A 27 -1.81 37.98 16.44
C GLY A 27 -2.52 38.57 17.65
N ASP A 28 -2.79 39.87 17.62
CA ASP A 28 -3.38 40.58 18.76
C ASP A 28 -4.86 40.25 19.02
N LEU A 29 -5.60 39.96 17.94
CA LEU A 29 -7.01 39.59 17.98
C LEU A 29 -7.21 38.17 17.47
N CYS A 30 -8.09 37.43 18.13
CA CYS A 30 -8.49 36.09 17.70
C CYS A 30 -9.50 36.18 16.53
N HIS A 31 -9.50 35.17 15.66
CA HIS A 31 -10.47 35.03 14.57
C HIS A 31 -10.68 33.54 14.24
N PRO A 32 -11.73 33.15 13.48
CA PRO A 32 -12.02 31.75 13.15
C PRO A 32 -10.86 30.99 12.49
N ASN A 33 -10.08 31.65 11.63
CA ASN A 33 -8.90 31.06 10.97
C ASN A 33 -7.63 31.05 11.83
N CYS A 34 -7.73 31.26 13.15
CA CYS A 34 -6.58 31.38 14.04
C CYS A 34 -6.15 30.00 14.57
N ASP A 35 -4.84 29.71 14.54
CA ASP A 35 -4.27 28.45 15.00
C ASP A 35 -4.12 28.33 16.52
N CYS A 36 -4.70 29.26 17.30
CA CYS A 36 -4.64 29.23 18.77
C CYS A 36 -5.50 28.14 19.41
N GLY A 37 -6.29 27.40 18.62
CA GLY A 37 -7.17 26.33 19.08
C GLY A 37 -8.49 26.81 19.68
N LYS A 38 -8.74 28.12 19.69
CA LYS A 38 -9.99 28.70 20.22
C LYS A 38 -11.19 28.46 19.30
N PHE A 39 -10.98 28.49 17.99
CA PHE A 39 -12.02 28.21 17.00
C PHE A 39 -11.73 26.89 16.29
N LEU A 40 -12.79 26.12 16.02
CA LEU A 40 -12.73 24.87 15.30
C LEU A 40 -13.82 24.83 14.23
N GLU A 41 -13.43 24.68 12.97
CA GLU A 41 -14.37 24.46 11.87
C GLU A 41 -15.03 23.08 12.03
N ILE A 42 -16.34 23.03 12.25
CA ILE A 42 -17.10 21.79 12.49
C ILE A 42 -17.88 21.31 11.26
N GLY A 43 -18.00 22.14 10.23
CA GLY A 43 -18.53 21.73 8.94
C GLY A 43 -18.42 22.79 7.86
N ASN A 44 -18.53 22.34 6.61
CA ASN A 44 -18.50 23.19 5.42
C ASN A 44 -19.63 22.77 4.46
N SER A 45 -20.32 23.75 3.88
CA SER A 45 -21.26 23.56 2.77
C SER A 45 -20.70 24.19 1.50
N VAL A 46 -20.30 23.38 0.54
CA VAL A 46 -19.84 23.83 -0.78
C VAL A 46 -21.03 23.86 -1.74
N PHE A 47 -21.31 25.03 -2.32
CA PHE A 47 -22.37 25.21 -3.30
C PHE A 47 -21.83 24.90 -4.69
N MET A 48 -21.90 23.64 -5.11
CA MET A 48 -21.38 23.16 -6.38
C MET A 48 -22.11 23.81 -7.55
N GLN A 49 -21.43 24.71 -8.25
CA GLN A 49 -22.02 25.56 -9.29
C GLN A 49 -21.22 25.58 -10.58
N TYR A 50 -19.92 25.29 -10.53
CA TYR A 50 -19.02 25.47 -11.66
C TYR A 50 -18.14 24.25 -11.90
N LYS A 51 -17.71 24.07 -13.15
CA LYS A 51 -16.58 23.24 -13.55
C LYS A 51 -15.47 24.14 -14.09
N LYS A 52 -14.22 23.90 -13.68
CA LYS A 52 -13.07 24.62 -14.24
C LYS A 52 -12.78 24.06 -15.63
N GLN A 53 -12.86 24.90 -16.65
CA GLN A 53 -12.54 24.52 -18.02
C GLN A 53 -11.89 25.70 -18.77
N ASP A 54 -10.74 25.44 -19.39
CA ASP A 54 -9.94 26.38 -20.17
C ASP A 54 -9.64 27.67 -19.40
N GLY A 55 -9.31 27.54 -18.12
CA GLY A 55 -9.07 28.68 -17.24
C GLY A 55 -10.34 29.44 -16.83
N ARG A 56 -11.52 29.07 -17.32
CA ARG A 56 -12.83 29.68 -17.00
C ARG A 56 -13.65 28.79 -16.08
N LEU A 57 -14.64 29.40 -15.44
CA LEU A 57 -15.66 28.70 -14.67
C LEU A 57 -16.89 28.55 -15.54
N ILE A 58 -17.22 27.33 -15.91
CA ILE A 58 -18.42 27.01 -16.69
C ILE A 58 -19.49 26.51 -15.72
N GLU A 59 -20.69 27.05 -15.82
CA GLU A 59 -21.81 26.69 -14.94
C GLU A 59 -22.20 25.22 -15.15
N LEU A 60 -22.44 24.51 -14.05
CA LEU A 60 -22.84 23.11 -14.07
C LEU A 60 -24.30 22.98 -14.54
N PRO A 61 -24.63 21.95 -15.34
CA PRO A 61 -26.00 21.69 -15.75
C PRO A 61 -26.90 21.34 -14.57
N GLN A 62 -26.33 20.76 -13.51
CA GLN A 62 -27.01 20.46 -12.26
C GLN A 62 -26.16 20.96 -11.08
N LYS A 63 -26.75 21.83 -10.27
CA LYS A 63 -26.14 22.37 -9.06
C LYS A 63 -26.46 21.46 -7.88
N SER A 64 -25.57 21.41 -6.90
CA SER A 64 -25.79 20.66 -5.65
C SER A 64 -25.17 21.40 -4.47
N VAL A 65 -25.52 20.95 -3.26
CA VAL A 65 -24.83 21.34 -2.04
C VAL A 65 -24.07 20.11 -1.56
N ASP A 66 -22.76 20.26 -1.42
CA ASP A 66 -21.87 19.25 -0.84
C ASP A 66 -21.55 19.65 0.60
N PHE A 67 -22.15 18.95 1.55
CA PHE A 67 -21.96 19.22 2.98
C PHE A 67 -20.97 18.22 3.59
N GLY A 68 -19.88 18.74 4.14
CA GLY A 68 -18.92 18.00 4.94
C GLY A 68 -19.00 18.38 6.42
N GLY A 69 -19.56 17.50 7.25
CA GLY A 69 -19.58 17.64 8.71
C GLY A 69 -18.60 16.69 9.38
N GLY A 70 -17.52 17.20 9.95
CA GLY A 70 -16.49 16.36 10.57
C GLY A 70 -16.96 15.76 11.89
N LEU A 71 -17.41 14.50 11.91
CA LEU A 71 -17.92 13.85 13.12
C LEU A 71 -16.98 13.97 14.34
N GLY A 72 -15.67 13.78 14.14
CA GLY A 72 -14.68 13.95 15.21
C GLY A 72 -14.63 15.36 15.77
N ARG A 73 -14.74 16.38 14.91
CA ARG A 73 -14.77 17.79 15.31
C ARG A 73 -16.09 18.19 15.98
N LEU A 74 -17.20 17.62 15.53
CA LEU A 74 -18.49 17.77 16.21
C LEU A 74 -18.44 17.15 17.61
N THR A 75 -17.82 15.99 17.78
CA THR A 75 -17.61 15.38 19.09
C THR A 75 -16.75 16.26 20.01
N GLN A 76 -15.69 16.89 19.49
CA GLN A 76 -14.90 17.87 20.23
C GLN A 76 -15.75 19.04 20.75
N ALA A 77 -16.58 19.62 19.89
CA ALA A 77 -17.48 20.71 20.26
C ALA A 77 -18.50 20.28 21.34
N VAL A 78 -19.15 19.12 21.15
CA VAL A 78 -20.14 18.59 22.09
C VAL A 78 -19.54 18.25 23.46
N GLN A 79 -18.31 17.74 23.49
CA GLN A 79 -17.62 17.41 24.74
C GLN A 79 -16.87 18.59 25.36
N GLY A 80 -16.80 19.75 24.68
CA GLY A 80 -16.01 20.90 25.13
C GLY A 80 -14.50 20.63 25.15
N LYS A 81 -14.00 19.76 24.27
CA LYS A 81 -12.58 19.36 24.22
C LYS A 81 -11.89 19.89 22.97
N PRO A 82 -10.97 20.86 23.08
CA PRO A 82 -10.29 21.43 21.92
C PRO A 82 -9.29 20.47 21.27
N ASP A 83 -8.86 19.42 21.97
CA ASP A 83 -8.05 18.34 21.42
C ASP A 83 -8.90 17.09 21.15
N VAL A 84 -8.91 16.63 19.89
CA VAL A 84 -9.65 15.41 19.48
C VAL A 84 -9.16 14.18 20.22
N PHE A 85 -7.88 14.13 20.61
CA PHE A 85 -7.29 13.00 21.30
C PHE A 85 -7.74 12.88 22.77
N GLU A 86 -8.33 13.93 23.32
CA GLU A 86 -8.97 13.91 24.64
C GLU A 86 -10.41 13.40 24.58
N THR A 87 -11.02 13.29 23.38
CA THR A 87 -12.39 12.79 23.22
C THR A 87 -12.46 11.27 23.41
N ASP A 88 -13.68 10.77 23.64
CA ASP A 88 -13.96 9.33 23.73
C ASP A 88 -13.57 8.52 22.48
N ILE A 89 -13.47 9.15 21.31
CA ILE A 89 -12.98 8.52 20.07
C ILE A 89 -11.58 7.93 20.26
N PHE A 90 -10.72 8.59 21.04
CA PHE A 90 -9.31 8.23 21.21
C PHE A 90 -8.91 7.88 22.64
N ALA A 91 -9.76 8.15 23.63
CA ALA A 91 -9.46 7.96 25.05
C ALA A 91 -8.87 6.57 25.37
N GLU A 92 -9.48 5.50 24.84
CA GLU A 92 -8.99 4.13 25.08
C GLU A 92 -7.63 3.86 24.40
N ALA A 93 -7.40 4.41 23.20
CA ALA A 93 -6.13 4.28 22.51
C ALA A 93 -5.02 5.03 23.26
N VAL A 94 -5.29 6.28 23.67
CA VAL A 94 -4.36 7.09 24.47
C VAL A 94 -4.01 6.37 25.77
N ARG A 95 -5.00 5.83 26.49
CA ARG A 95 -4.78 5.05 27.72
C ARG A 95 -3.85 3.86 27.48
N ARG A 96 -4.13 3.04 26.47
CA ARG A 96 -3.30 1.86 26.13
C ARG A 96 -1.88 2.24 25.72
N ILE A 97 -1.74 3.32 24.94
CA ILE A 97 -0.41 3.83 24.54
C ILE A 97 0.36 4.27 25.78
N SER A 98 -0.27 5.03 26.68
CA SER A 98 0.34 5.49 27.92
C SER A 98 0.76 4.34 28.83
N GLU A 99 -0.08 3.34 29.01
CA GLU A 99 0.22 2.15 29.82
C GLU A 99 1.39 1.34 29.23
N ALA A 100 1.37 1.09 27.92
CA ALA A 100 2.37 0.26 27.27
C ALA A 100 3.72 0.97 27.06
N SER A 101 3.74 2.31 27.03
CA SER A 101 4.99 3.10 26.92
C SER A 101 5.53 3.60 28.27
N GLY A 102 4.70 3.63 29.32
CA GLY A 102 5.02 4.29 30.58
C GLY A 102 5.00 5.83 30.50
N TYR A 103 4.56 6.41 29.38
CA TYR A 103 4.45 7.85 29.18
C TYR A 103 3.03 8.36 29.50
N SER A 104 2.92 9.44 30.27
CA SER A 104 1.62 10.07 30.57
C SER A 104 1.30 11.18 29.57
N PHE A 105 0.21 11.02 28.83
CA PHE A 105 -0.27 12.02 27.87
C PHE A 105 -0.68 13.34 28.59
N GLY A 106 -0.40 14.48 27.96
CA GLY A 106 -0.64 15.82 28.48
C GLY A 106 0.49 16.38 29.35
N THR A 107 1.59 15.65 29.52
CA THR A 107 2.71 16.07 30.39
C THR A 107 3.83 16.79 29.64
N ASP A 108 3.97 16.55 28.34
CA ASP A 108 5.03 17.11 27.51
C ASP A 108 4.55 17.20 26.07
N MET A 109 4.23 18.41 25.61
CA MET A 109 3.72 18.65 24.26
C MET A 109 4.60 18.07 23.14
N THR A 110 5.92 17.97 23.37
CA THR A 110 6.86 17.41 22.38
C THR A 110 6.73 15.90 22.26
N LYS A 111 6.33 15.21 23.33
CA LYS A 111 6.07 13.76 23.35
C LYS A 111 4.61 13.42 23.11
N ASP A 112 3.68 14.28 23.49
CA ASP A 112 2.25 14.16 23.18
C ASP A 112 2.01 14.04 21.68
N LYS A 113 2.81 14.75 20.86
CA LYS A 113 2.79 14.60 19.40
C LYS A 113 2.92 13.13 18.98
N HIS A 114 3.76 12.34 19.66
CA HIS A 114 3.96 10.94 19.34
C HIS A 114 2.72 10.12 19.68
N VAL A 115 2.12 10.31 20.86
CA VAL A 115 0.87 9.63 21.25
C VAL A 115 -0.23 9.89 20.23
N ARG A 116 -0.41 11.16 19.82
CA ARG A 116 -1.37 11.58 18.79
C ARG A 116 -1.13 10.86 17.46
N ILE A 117 0.13 10.82 17.01
CA ILE A 117 0.52 10.15 15.76
C ILE A 117 0.28 8.64 15.83
N VAL A 118 0.58 7.99 16.96
CA VAL A 118 0.30 6.55 17.14
C VAL A 118 -1.20 6.30 17.07
N ALA A 119 -2.00 7.04 17.84
CA ALA A 119 -3.44 6.82 17.92
C ALA A 119 -4.15 7.03 16.58
N ASP A 120 -3.84 8.12 15.86
CA ASP A 120 -4.43 8.42 14.56
C ASP A 120 -4.07 7.39 13.49
N HIS A 121 -2.78 7.10 13.32
CA HIS A 121 -2.34 6.16 12.29
C HIS A 121 -2.77 4.73 12.59
N LEU A 122 -2.88 4.37 13.86
CA LEU A 122 -3.41 3.06 14.26
C LEU A 122 -4.89 2.94 13.93
N ARG A 123 -5.70 3.97 14.21
CA ARG A 123 -7.12 4.01 13.83
C ARG A 123 -7.29 3.85 12.31
N ALA A 124 -6.52 4.60 11.53
CA ALA A 124 -6.53 4.51 10.07
C ALA A 124 -6.07 3.13 9.58
N SER A 125 -5.02 2.57 10.19
CA SER A 125 -4.50 1.25 9.83
C SER A 125 -5.52 0.13 10.09
N VAL A 126 -6.21 0.16 11.23
CA VAL A 126 -7.29 -0.78 11.57
C VAL A 126 -8.43 -0.66 10.57
N ALA A 127 -8.87 0.57 10.26
CA ALA A 127 -9.95 0.81 9.31
C ALA A 127 -9.59 0.38 7.88
N ILE A 128 -8.35 0.59 7.42
CA ILE A 128 -7.93 0.15 6.09
C ILE A 128 -7.82 -1.38 6.04
N ALA A 129 -7.19 -1.99 7.06
CA ALA A 129 -7.03 -3.44 7.13
C ALA A 129 -8.38 -4.17 7.24
N SER A 130 -9.41 -3.57 7.85
CA SER A 130 -10.74 -4.16 7.94
C SER A 130 -11.44 -4.34 6.59
N TYR A 131 -10.96 -3.67 5.53
CA TYR A 131 -11.41 -3.89 4.15
C TYR A 131 -10.63 -5.00 3.43
N GLY A 132 -9.74 -5.75 4.11
CA GLY A 132 -8.94 -6.82 3.49
C GLY A 132 -7.74 -6.33 2.71
N ILE A 133 -7.30 -5.10 3.01
CA ILE A 133 -6.09 -4.52 2.43
C ILE A 133 -4.90 -4.98 3.26
N TYR A 134 -3.86 -5.47 2.60
CA TYR A 134 -2.63 -5.95 3.24
C TYR A 134 -1.42 -5.03 2.95
N PRO A 135 -0.46 -4.91 3.88
CA PRO A 135 0.76 -4.14 3.69
C PRO A 135 1.57 -4.59 2.47
N SER A 136 1.82 -3.68 1.53
CA SER A 136 2.51 -3.95 0.27
C SER A 136 3.44 -2.80 -0.13
N ASN A 137 4.13 -2.92 -1.27
CA ASN A 137 4.99 -1.86 -1.82
C ASN A 137 4.23 -0.92 -2.79
N LYS A 138 2.92 -1.11 -3.01
CA LYS A 138 2.15 -0.38 -4.03
C LYS A 138 0.76 0.01 -3.55
N LEU A 139 0.20 1.07 -4.14
CA LEU A 139 -1.20 1.51 -3.99
C LEU A 139 -1.64 1.59 -2.52
N GLN A 140 -2.83 1.08 -2.20
CA GLN A 140 -3.42 1.12 -0.85
C GLN A 140 -2.58 0.32 0.17
N GLY A 141 -1.99 -0.80 -0.26
CA GLY A 141 -1.11 -1.60 0.60
C GLY A 141 0.17 -0.86 1.02
N TYR A 142 0.69 0.02 0.16
CA TYR A 142 1.80 0.92 0.53
C TYR A 142 1.36 1.95 1.58
N VAL A 143 0.17 2.52 1.43
CA VAL A 143 -0.38 3.47 2.41
C VAL A 143 -0.56 2.79 3.77
N LEU A 144 -1.19 1.60 3.81
CA LEU A 144 -1.36 0.83 5.04
C LEU A 144 -0.02 0.52 5.71
N ARG A 145 0.95 0.03 4.93
CA ARG A 145 2.30 -0.24 5.43
C ARG A 145 2.93 1.01 6.06
N LYS A 146 2.86 2.14 5.37
CA LYS A 146 3.43 3.42 5.84
C LYS A 146 2.81 3.86 7.16
N LEU A 147 1.47 3.78 7.28
CA LEU A 147 0.75 4.16 8.50
C LEU A 147 1.13 3.27 9.69
N ILE A 148 1.14 1.95 9.50
CA ILE A 148 1.55 0.99 10.54
C ILE A 148 2.97 1.28 11.02
N ARG A 149 3.93 1.42 10.10
CA ARG A 149 5.33 1.67 10.45
C ARG A 149 5.52 3.00 11.16
N ARG A 150 4.78 4.04 10.75
CA ARG A 150 4.83 5.35 11.38
C ARG A 150 4.30 5.30 12.81
N ALA A 151 3.17 4.64 13.03
CA ALA A 151 2.64 4.41 14.37
C ALA A 151 3.65 3.65 15.25
N LEU A 152 4.21 2.55 14.74
CA LEU A 152 5.21 1.76 15.48
C LEU A 152 6.49 2.53 15.80
N PHE A 153 6.97 3.38 14.88
CA PHE A 153 8.15 4.19 15.11
C PHE A 153 7.92 5.22 16.22
N HIS A 154 6.79 5.93 16.20
CA HIS A 154 6.48 6.89 17.26
C HIS A 154 6.18 6.21 18.60
N PHE A 155 5.62 5.00 18.58
CA PHE A 155 5.48 4.21 19.80
C PHE A 155 6.85 3.81 20.38
N HIS A 156 7.81 3.48 19.53
CA HIS A 156 9.20 3.24 19.95
C HIS A 156 9.86 4.45 20.59
N LEU A 157 9.67 5.65 20.04
CA LEU A 157 10.20 6.90 20.62
C LEU A 157 9.63 7.20 22.01
N LEU A 158 8.43 6.70 22.30
CA LEU A 158 7.83 6.77 23.63
C LEU A 158 8.39 5.71 24.60
N GLY A 159 9.25 4.80 24.15
CA GLY A 159 9.78 3.68 24.94
C GLY A 159 8.99 2.37 24.76
N GLY A 160 7.97 2.36 23.90
CA GLY A 160 7.17 1.18 23.61
C GLY A 160 7.91 0.08 22.85
N SER A 161 7.53 -1.17 23.08
CA SER A 161 8.08 -2.34 22.37
C SER A 161 7.38 -2.57 21.02
N ILE A 162 8.16 -2.95 20.00
CA ILE A 162 7.69 -3.13 18.61
C ILE A 162 7.53 -4.61 18.25
N LYS A 163 7.42 -5.52 19.23
CA LYS A 163 7.43 -6.99 18.99
C LYS A 163 6.12 -7.54 18.37
N GLY A 164 5.33 -6.71 17.69
CA GLY A 164 4.09 -7.07 17.00
C GLY A 164 2.88 -7.27 17.94
N GLY A 165 3.05 -8.03 19.03
CA GLY A 165 2.00 -8.29 20.02
C GLY A 165 1.50 -7.03 20.74
N ASP A 166 2.42 -6.16 21.14
CA ASP A 166 2.09 -4.88 21.79
C ASP A 166 1.23 -3.99 20.87
N PHE A 167 1.50 -4.02 19.57
CA PHE A 167 0.78 -3.19 18.60
C PHE A 167 -0.67 -3.66 18.37
N VAL A 168 -0.90 -4.98 18.39
CA VAL A 168 -2.27 -5.52 18.36
C VAL A 168 -3.04 -5.11 19.61
N HIS A 169 -2.40 -5.16 20.78
CA HIS A 169 -3.01 -4.72 22.03
C HIS A 169 -3.44 -3.24 21.98
N LEU A 170 -2.61 -2.36 21.42
CA LEU A 170 -3.00 -0.96 21.18
C LEU A 170 -4.19 -0.86 20.21
N ALA A 171 -4.18 -1.67 19.13
CA ALA A 171 -5.17 -1.62 18.07
C ALA A 171 -6.58 -2.03 18.53
N GLU A 172 -6.70 -2.79 19.61
CA GLU A 172 -7.98 -3.20 20.19
C GLU A 172 -8.87 -2.02 20.57
N ALA A 173 -8.29 -0.84 20.86
CA ALA A 173 -9.05 0.39 21.06
C ALA A 173 -10.00 0.71 19.88
N PHE A 174 -9.64 0.26 18.68
CA PHE A 174 -10.38 0.49 17.44
C PHE A 174 -11.06 -0.77 16.90
N LYS A 175 -11.14 -1.85 17.68
CA LYS A 175 -11.78 -3.11 17.26
C LYS A 175 -13.22 -2.92 16.82
N HIS A 176 -13.93 -1.95 17.40
CA HIS A 176 -15.30 -1.59 17.05
C HIS A 176 -15.48 -1.08 15.60
N LEU A 177 -14.40 -0.68 14.93
CA LEU A 177 -14.41 -0.30 13.51
C LEU A 177 -14.40 -1.52 12.56
N VAL A 178 -14.17 -2.71 13.10
CA VAL A 178 -14.00 -3.94 12.34
C VAL A 178 -15.23 -4.83 12.51
N ALA A 179 -15.71 -5.43 11.42
CA ALA A 179 -16.74 -6.47 11.51
C ALA A 179 -16.22 -7.64 12.39
N ASN A 180 -17.10 -8.20 13.23
CA ASN A 180 -16.72 -9.13 14.30
C ASN A 180 -15.92 -10.36 13.83
N ASP A 181 -16.13 -10.80 12.60
CA ASP A 181 -15.50 -11.96 11.96
C ASP A 181 -14.12 -11.66 11.35
N ARG A 182 -13.72 -10.39 11.21
CA ARG A 182 -12.48 -9.98 10.53
C ARG A 182 -11.35 -9.56 11.46
N TRP A 183 -11.62 -9.42 12.76
CA TRP A 183 -10.62 -8.92 13.71
C TRP A 183 -9.34 -9.77 13.72
N GLU A 184 -9.46 -11.10 13.67
CA GLU A 184 -8.28 -11.99 13.69
C GLU A 184 -7.35 -11.76 12.48
N GLU A 185 -7.93 -11.53 11.30
CA GLU A 185 -7.20 -11.21 10.08
C GLU A 185 -6.50 -9.85 10.17
N VAL A 186 -7.19 -8.84 10.70
CA VAL A 186 -6.63 -7.51 10.96
C VAL A 186 -5.48 -7.59 11.97
N ALA A 187 -5.70 -8.25 13.11
CA ALA A 187 -4.69 -8.44 14.15
C ALA A 187 -3.45 -9.16 13.61
N LYS A 188 -3.64 -10.23 12.83
CA LYS A 188 -2.54 -10.96 12.17
C LYS A 188 -1.78 -10.06 11.18
N THR A 189 -2.48 -9.22 10.44
CA THR A 189 -1.90 -8.27 9.50
C THR A 189 -1.03 -7.22 10.21
N LEU A 190 -1.56 -6.60 11.26
CA LEU A 190 -0.85 -5.61 12.07
C LEU A 190 0.37 -6.23 12.77
N SER A 191 0.18 -7.39 13.41
CA SER A 191 1.28 -8.11 14.08
C SER A 191 2.37 -8.51 13.08
N GLY A 192 1.99 -9.03 11.91
CA GLY A 192 2.93 -9.50 10.90
C GLY A 192 3.77 -8.37 10.31
N GLU A 193 3.19 -7.19 10.10
CA GLU A 193 3.97 -6.00 9.70
C GLU A 193 4.78 -5.44 10.85
N GLY A 194 4.28 -5.48 12.08
CA GLY A 194 5.00 -5.04 13.27
C GLY A 194 6.30 -5.79 13.50
N VAL A 195 6.29 -7.12 13.42
CA VAL A 195 7.49 -7.96 13.52
C VAL A 195 8.50 -7.58 12.42
N LYS A 196 8.05 -7.53 11.16
CA LYS A 196 8.92 -7.19 10.01
C LYS A 196 9.55 -5.80 10.16
N PHE A 197 8.77 -4.83 10.62
CA PHE A 197 9.25 -3.47 10.81
C PHE A 197 10.22 -3.37 11.99
N GLY A 198 9.95 -4.02 13.11
CA GLY A 198 10.85 -4.06 14.27
C GLY A 198 12.25 -4.56 13.88
N GLU A 199 12.31 -5.68 13.16
CA GLU A 199 13.59 -6.21 12.66
C GLU A 199 14.30 -5.26 11.68
N ALA A 200 13.54 -4.60 10.80
CA ALA A 200 14.10 -3.65 9.83
C ALA A 200 14.63 -2.38 10.51
N LEU A 201 13.90 -1.87 11.50
CA LEU A 201 14.29 -0.70 12.27
C LEU A 201 15.56 -0.98 13.07
N GLU A 202 15.66 -2.12 13.74
CA GLU A 202 16.84 -2.51 14.51
C GLU A 202 18.10 -2.60 13.63
N ARG A 203 18.00 -3.28 12.48
CA ARG A 203 19.11 -3.35 11.51
C ARG A 203 19.52 -1.96 11.02
N GLY A 204 18.55 -1.12 10.68
CA GLY A 204 18.80 0.23 10.18
C GLY A 204 19.45 1.16 11.22
N LEU A 205 18.93 1.16 12.45
CA LEU A 205 19.52 1.93 13.56
C LEU A 205 20.92 1.43 13.91
N SER A 206 21.16 0.12 13.89
CA SER A 206 22.49 -0.46 14.11
C SER A 206 23.49 -0.01 13.03
N TYR A 207 23.10 -0.09 11.76
CA TYR A 207 23.93 0.37 10.65
C TYR A 207 24.22 1.87 10.74
N LEU A 208 23.21 2.68 11.05
CA LEU A 208 23.33 4.12 11.21
C LEU A 208 24.29 4.47 12.36
N ARG A 209 24.16 3.83 13.53
CA ARG A 209 25.09 4.00 14.67
C ARG A 209 26.52 3.63 14.28
N ASN A 210 26.71 2.53 13.57
CA ASN A 210 28.03 2.13 13.09
C ASN A 210 28.62 3.15 12.11
N ALA A 211 27.83 3.65 11.16
CA ALA A 211 28.26 4.67 10.22
C ALA A 211 28.71 5.96 10.93
N ILE A 212 27.92 6.43 11.91
CA ILE A 212 28.27 7.60 12.74
C ILE A 212 29.57 7.36 13.51
N ASN A 213 29.71 6.21 14.17
CA ASN A 213 30.90 5.87 14.95
C ASN A 213 32.19 5.79 14.10
N HIS A 214 32.06 5.48 12.81
CA HIS A 214 33.18 5.42 11.87
C HIS A 214 33.35 6.72 11.05
N GLY A 215 32.64 7.79 11.39
CA GLY A 215 32.75 9.09 10.73
C GLY A 215 32.24 9.12 9.28
N VAL A 216 31.32 8.21 8.91
CA VAL A 216 30.73 8.18 7.58
C VAL A 216 29.78 9.37 7.41
N THR A 217 29.95 10.13 6.33
CA THR A 217 29.07 11.25 5.99
C THR A 217 27.65 10.76 5.67
N ILE A 218 26.66 11.27 6.40
CA ILE A 218 25.24 10.99 6.18
C ILE A 218 24.71 11.93 5.09
N ASN A 219 24.61 11.46 3.85
CA ASN A 219 24.04 12.21 2.72
C ASN A 219 22.78 11.52 2.16
N GLY A 220 22.09 12.15 1.20
CA GLY A 220 20.86 11.60 0.63
C GLY A 220 21.05 10.21 -0.01
N LYS A 221 22.21 9.98 -0.63
CA LYS A 221 22.62 8.65 -1.12
C LYS A 221 22.71 7.62 0.02
N PHE A 222 23.33 7.93 1.15
CA PHE A 222 23.42 7.01 2.29
C PHE A 222 22.03 6.64 2.83
N ILE A 223 21.13 7.61 2.91
CA ILE A 223 19.74 7.40 3.36
C ILE A 223 18.98 6.52 2.36
N PHE A 224 19.22 6.73 1.07
CA PHE A 224 18.68 5.88 0.03
C PHE A 224 19.26 4.45 0.07
N ASP A 225 20.56 4.29 0.35
CA ASP A 225 21.22 2.99 0.52
C ASP A 225 20.65 2.21 1.72
N LEU A 226 20.37 2.91 2.83
CA LEU A 226 19.64 2.38 3.97
C LEU A 226 18.28 1.80 3.56
N TYR A 227 17.53 2.55 2.76
CA TYR A 227 16.23 2.14 2.25
C TYR A 227 16.33 0.91 1.33
N GLN A 228 17.17 0.95 0.29
CA GLN A 228 17.22 -0.11 -0.72
C GLN A 228 17.89 -1.40 -0.23
N SER A 229 18.93 -1.29 0.60
CA SER A 229 19.80 -2.43 0.96
C SER A 229 19.45 -3.06 2.29
N TYR A 230 18.94 -2.27 3.25
CA TYR A 230 18.72 -2.71 4.63
C TYR A 230 17.22 -2.77 5.00
N GLY A 231 16.34 -2.42 4.06
CA GLY A 231 14.90 -2.40 4.27
C GLY A 231 14.46 -1.31 5.24
N PHE A 232 15.31 -0.30 5.45
CA PHE A 232 14.98 0.89 6.24
C PHE A 232 13.74 1.55 5.63
N PRO A 233 12.77 2.05 6.41
CA PRO A 233 11.56 2.62 5.84
C PRO A 233 11.92 3.94 5.15
N GLY A 234 12.07 3.93 3.82
CA GLY A 234 12.40 5.11 3.04
C GLY A 234 11.36 6.21 3.23
N GLU A 235 10.11 5.81 3.42
CA GLU A 235 8.99 6.68 3.74
C GLU A 235 9.07 7.38 5.11
N LEU A 236 9.92 6.90 6.02
CA LEU A 236 10.17 7.48 7.35
C LEU A 236 11.64 7.87 7.55
N ALA A 237 12.51 7.67 6.56
CA ALA A 237 13.96 7.71 6.79
C ALA A 237 14.42 9.07 7.34
N LEU A 238 13.94 10.18 6.75
CA LEU A 238 14.25 11.52 7.22
C LEU A 238 13.70 11.80 8.62
N GLU A 239 12.53 11.25 8.95
CA GLU A 239 11.91 11.42 10.26
C GLU A 239 12.68 10.65 11.33
N ILE A 240 13.10 9.41 11.03
CA ILE A 240 13.90 8.60 11.93
C ILE A 240 15.23 9.29 12.26
N LEU A 241 15.89 9.89 11.27
CA LEU A 241 17.14 10.63 11.49
C LEU A 241 16.93 11.83 12.41
N LYS A 242 15.92 12.66 12.14
CA LYS A 242 15.62 13.86 12.95
C LYS A 242 15.33 13.50 14.40
N GLU A 243 14.49 12.50 14.64
CA GLU A 243 14.12 12.06 15.99
C GLU A 243 15.27 11.34 16.72
N ASN A 244 16.33 10.92 16.02
CA ASN A 244 17.57 10.38 16.59
C ASN A 244 18.70 11.43 16.66
N ALA A 245 18.35 12.72 16.67
CA ALA A 245 19.29 13.85 16.80
C ALA A 245 20.37 13.93 15.69
N ILE A 246 20.07 13.41 14.51
CA ILE A 246 20.94 13.55 13.34
C ILE A 246 20.46 14.75 12.53
N GLU A 247 21.37 15.68 12.26
CA GLU A 247 21.08 16.87 11.48
C GLU A 247 20.73 16.48 10.03
N VAL A 248 19.52 16.85 9.61
CA VAL A 248 19.04 16.64 8.25
C VAL A 248 18.92 18.00 7.57
N THR A 249 19.94 18.35 6.79
CA THR A 249 19.95 19.63 6.06
C THR A 249 18.98 19.60 4.86
N PRO A 250 18.59 20.77 4.33
CA PRO A 250 17.81 20.85 3.09
C PRO A 250 18.47 20.13 1.92
N GLU A 251 19.79 20.16 1.83
CA GLU A 251 20.57 19.50 0.78
C GLU A 251 20.45 17.97 0.88
N ILE A 252 20.55 17.40 2.09
CA ILE A 252 20.35 15.96 2.33
C ILE A 252 18.93 15.55 1.91
N THR A 253 17.94 16.38 2.24
CA THR A 253 16.53 16.14 1.87
C THR A 253 16.33 16.17 0.36
N ALA A 254 16.91 17.15 -0.32
CA ALA A 254 16.82 17.29 -1.77
C ALA A 254 17.54 16.14 -2.51
N ASP A 255 18.73 15.76 -2.05
CA ASP A 255 19.48 14.62 -2.60
C ASP A 255 18.70 13.31 -2.40
N PHE A 256 18.20 13.04 -1.18
CA PHE A 256 17.36 11.87 -0.92
C PHE A 256 16.13 11.83 -1.83
N LYS A 257 15.42 12.96 -1.96
CA LYS A 257 14.25 13.07 -2.84
C LYS A 257 14.62 12.78 -4.30
N THR A 258 15.75 13.29 -4.77
CA THR A 258 16.26 13.04 -6.13
C THR A 258 16.56 11.55 -6.35
N GLN A 259 17.26 10.89 -5.42
CA GLN A 259 17.52 9.45 -5.49
C GLN A 259 16.23 8.63 -5.44
N PHE A 260 15.31 9.00 -4.54
CA PHE A 260 14.02 8.33 -4.38
C PHE A 260 13.12 8.51 -5.59
N GLU A 261 13.10 9.69 -6.21
CA GLU A 261 12.38 9.98 -7.44
C GLU A 261 12.99 9.25 -8.64
N ALA A 262 14.31 9.19 -8.76
CA ALA A 262 14.97 8.39 -9.79
C ALA A 262 14.61 6.90 -9.66
N HIS A 263 14.64 6.35 -8.44
CA HIS A 263 14.20 4.99 -8.15
C HIS A 263 12.70 4.78 -8.43
N ARG A 264 11.86 5.77 -8.10
CA ARG A 264 10.43 5.75 -8.42
C ARG A 264 10.19 5.81 -9.93
N ALA A 265 10.94 6.61 -10.67
CA ALA A 265 10.87 6.72 -12.12
C ALA A 265 11.29 5.40 -12.79
N LEU A 266 12.37 4.77 -12.32
CA LEU A 266 12.79 3.41 -12.70
C LEU A 266 11.71 2.35 -12.40
N SER A 267 10.92 2.53 -11.35
CA SER A 267 9.78 1.68 -10.99
C SER A 267 8.49 2.03 -11.76
N GLN A 268 8.38 3.27 -12.23
CA GLN A 268 7.25 3.79 -13.00
C GLN A 268 7.40 3.54 -14.50
N THR A 269 8.60 3.46 -15.07
CA THR A 269 8.81 2.93 -16.43
C THR A 269 8.37 1.46 -16.53
N THR A 270 8.38 0.74 -15.42
CA THR A 270 7.79 -0.60 -15.28
C THR A 270 6.24 -0.57 -15.21
N SER A 271 5.64 0.56 -14.80
CA SER A 271 4.20 0.71 -14.55
C SER A 271 3.46 1.52 -15.63
N ALA A 272 4.18 2.35 -16.40
CA ALA A 272 3.66 3.21 -17.46
C ALA A 272 3.35 2.44 -18.76
N GLY A 273 3.78 1.18 -18.87
CA GLY A 273 3.35 0.28 -19.94
C GLY A 273 1.90 -0.22 -19.82
N VAL A 274 1.18 0.16 -18.76
CA VAL A 274 -0.16 -0.39 -18.48
C VAL A 274 -1.30 0.46 -19.06
N PHE A 275 -1.08 1.72 -19.45
CA PHE A 275 -2.13 2.53 -20.09
C PHE A 275 -1.53 3.55 -21.06
N LYS A 276 -1.28 3.13 -22.30
CA LYS A 276 -1.46 3.94 -23.53
C LYS A 276 -1.16 3.05 -24.74
N GLY A 277 -2.17 2.84 -25.56
CA GLY A 277 -2.14 1.94 -26.70
C GLY A 277 -1.16 2.34 -27.80
N GLY A 278 -0.71 1.31 -28.52
CA GLY A 278 -0.23 1.37 -29.90
C GLY A 278 1.27 1.56 -30.10
N LEU A 279 2.01 0.45 -30.22
CA LEU A 279 3.09 0.27 -31.21
C LEU A 279 3.20 -1.22 -31.58
N ALA A 280 2.98 -1.54 -32.85
CA ALA A 280 2.49 -2.81 -33.39
C ALA A 280 3.47 -4.02 -33.39
N GLY A 281 4.45 -4.06 -32.49
CA GLY A 281 5.35 -5.20 -32.29
C GLY A 281 5.44 -5.71 -30.85
N SER A 282 5.07 -4.88 -29.87
CA SER A 282 5.09 -5.26 -28.45
C SER A 282 3.83 -6.02 -28.03
N GLU A 283 2.68 -5.81 -28.67
CA GLU A 283 1.42 -6.47 -28.29
C GLU A 283 1.46 -8.00 -28.47
N GLU A 284 2.06 -8.49 -29.56
CA GLU A 284 2.10 -9.92 -29.85
C GLU A 284 2.99 -10.66 -28.86
N ILE A 285 4.20 -10.15 -28.61
CA ILE A 285 5.10 -10.73 -27.60
C ILE A 285 4.51 -10.66 -26.19
N ILE A 286 3.77 -9.58 -25.87
CA ILE A 286 3.05 -9.46 -24.59
C ILE A 286 1.98 -10.55 -24.49
N LYS A 287 1.16 -10.80 -25.53
CA LYS A 287 0.16 -11.88 -25.56
C LYS A 287 0.78 -13.26 -25.37
N ARG A 288 1.89 -13.52 -26.07
CA ARG A 288 2.67 -14.77 -25.99
C ARG A 288 3.18 -15.00 -24.57
N LEU A 289 3.87 -14.00 -24.00
CA LEU A 289 4.39 -14.06 -22.63
C LEU A 289 3.29 -14.14 -21.58
N HIS A 290 2.13 -13.52 -21.80
CA HIS A 290 0.98 -13.59 -20.89
C HIS A 290 0.42 -15.01 -20.81
N THR A 291 0.13 -15.60 -21.96
CA THR A 291 -0.40 -16.96 -22.01
C THR A 291 0.62 -17.97 -21.50
N ALA A 292 1.91 -17.77 -21.79
CA ALA A 292 2.98 -18.59 -21.24
C ALA A 292 3.10 -18.49 -19.70
N THR A 293 2.80 -17.32 -19.12
CA THR A 293 2.85 -17.15 -17.65
C THR A 293 1.71 -17.90 -16.95
N HIS A 294 0.52 -17.98 -17.53
CA HIS A 294 -0.58 -18.82 -17.03
C HIS A 294 -0.20 -20.31 -17.07
N LEU A 295 0.38 -20.78 -18.18
CA LEU A 295 0.84 -22.17 -18.29
C LEU A 295 1.99 -22.47 -17.32
N MET A 296 2.92 -21.53 -17.12
CA MET A 296 3.99 -21.65 -16.14
C MET A 296 3.42 -21.73 -14.72
N GLN A 297 2.39 -20.94 -14.41
CA GLN A 297 1.72 -21.00 -13.12
C GLN A 297 1.04 -22.35 -12.86
N ALA A 298 0.34 -22.89 -13.86
CA ALA A 298 -0.21 -24.25 -13.79
C ALA A 298 0.90 -25.29 -13.61
N GLY A 299 2.01 -25.17 -14.35
CA GLY A 299 3.19 -26.02 -14.21
C GLY A 299 3.80 -25.97 -12.81
N LEU A 300 3.99 -24.77 -12.24
CA LEU A 300 4.49 -24.57 -10.89
C LEU A 300 3.59 -25.23 -9.83
N ARG A 301 2.26 -25.08 -9.97
CA ARG A 301 1.29 -25.71 -9.06
C ARG A 301 1.32 -27.23 -9.18
N LYS A 302 1.51 -27.77 -10.40
CA LYS A 302 1.61 -29.21 -10.63
C LYS A 302 2.91 -29.80 -10.08
N THR A 303 4.01 -29.08 -10.18
CA THR A 303 5.33 -29.53 -9.71
C THR A 303 5.50 -29.37 -8.20
N LEU A 304 5.03 -28.26 -7.63
CA LEU A 304 5.33 -27.89 -6.24
C LEU A 304 4.12 -28.01 -5.30
N GLY A 305 2.91 -28.13 -5.83
CA GLY A 305 1.65 -28.25 -5.08
C GLY A 305 0.70 -27.06 -5.22
N GLU A 306 -0.56 -27.28 -4.86
CA GLU A 306 -1.65 -26.31 -5.01
C GLU A 306 -1.56 -25.08 -4.09
N GLN A 307 -0.65 -25.08 -3.13
CA GLN A 307 -0.37 -23.93 -2.26
C GLN A 307 0.45 -22.82 -2.94
N ILE A 308 0.92 -23.04 -4.18
CA ILE A 308 1.61 -22.00 -4.94
C ILE A 308 0.60 -20.93 -5.37
N GLU A 309 0.78 -19.73 -4.83
CA GLU A 309 -0.01 -18.55 -5.15
C GLU A 309 0.85 -17.52 -5.88
N GLN A 310 0.29 -16.94 -6.94
CA GLN A 310 0.88 -15.78 -7.58
C GLN A 310 0.91 -14.59 -6.59
N LYS A 311 2.06 -13.94 -6.48
CA LYS A 311 2.28 -12.74 -5.66
C LYS A 311 2.60 -11.49 -6.49
N GLY A 312 2.88 -11.65 -7.78
CA GLY A 312 3.04 -10.55 -8.71
C GLY A 312 3.49 -10.99 -10.09
N GLN A 313 3.18 -10.18 -11.09
CA GLN A 313 3.58 -10.41 -12.48
C GLN A 313 3.93 -9.07 -13.13
N HIS A 314 4.87 -9.10 -14.06
CA HIS A 314 5.19 -7.97 -14.92
C HIS A 314 5.73 -8.50 -16.25
N ILE A 315 5.19 -8.03 -17.37
CA ILE A 315 5.59 -8.45 -18.71
C ILE A 315 6.15 -7.23 -19.44
N THR A 316 7.29 -7.40 -20.12
CA THR A 316 7.86 -6.45 -21.06
C THR A 316 7.94 -7.07 -22.44
N ALA A 317 8.38 -6.30 -23.44
CA ALA A 317 8.66 -6.82 -24.78
C ALA A 317 9.81 -7.85 -24.83
N GLU A 318 10.58 -8.01 -23.75
CA GLU A 318 11.76 -8.89 -23.71
C GLU A 318 11.54 -10.13 -22.83
N ARG A 319 10.78 -9.99 -21.73
CA ARG A 319 10.65 -11.04 -20.72
C ARG A 319 9.39 -10.88 -19.86
N ALA A 320 8.96 -11.98 -19.28
CA ALA A 320 8.05 -12.01 -18.15
C ALA A 320 8.83 -12.11 -16.83
N ARG A 321 8.34 -11.43 -15.80
CA ARG A 321 8.75 -11.57 -14.40
C ARG A 321 7.55 -12.06 -13.61
N PHE A 322 7.70 -13.16 -12.90
CA PHE A 322 6.62 -13.78 -12.14
C PHE A 322 7.08 -14.12 -10.73
N ASP A 323 6.29 -13.71 -9.74
CA ASP A 323 6.57 -13.85 -8.33
C ASP A 323 5.53 -14.80 -7.73
N PHE A 324 5.97 -15.83 -6.99
CA PHE A 324 5.07 -16.81 -6.37
C PHE A 324 5.50 -17.17 -4.95
N SER A 325 4.54 -17.65 -4.15
CA SER A 325 4.76 -18.03 -2.76
C SER A 325 5.52 -19.34 -2.65
N PHE A 326 6.82 -19.26 -2.33
CA PHE A 326 7.64 -20.43 -2.09
C PHE A 326 8.85 -20.12 -1.19
N SER A 327 9.27 -21.10 -0.40
CA SER A 327 10.27 -20.91 0.67
C SER A 327 11.71 -20.97 0.16
N ARG A 328 11.98 -21.64 -0.97
CA ARG A 328 13.32 -21.78 -1.57
C ARG A 328 13.30 -21.55 -3.08
N LYS A 329 14.46 -21.37 -3.70
CA LYS A 329 14.58 -21.40 -5.17
C LYS A 329 14.17 -22.77 -5.73
N LEU A 330 13.76 -22.79 -6.98
CA LEU A 330 13.51 -24.03 -7.73
C LEU A 330 14.84 -24.77 -7.92
N THR A 331 14.83 -26.09 -7.83
CA THR A 331 15.97 -26.89 -8.29
C THR A 331 16.02 -26.87 -9.82
N ASN A 332 17.14 -27.33 -10.41
CA ASN A 332 17.25 -27.36 -11.87
C ASN A 332 16.23 -28.32 -12.47
N GLU A 333 15.99 -29.45 -11.82
CA GLU A 333 15.00 -30.45 -12.21
C GLU A 333 13.58 -29.87 -12.15
N GLU A 334 13.25 -29.09 -11.12
CA GLU A 334 11.95 -28.41 -11.04
C GLU A 334 11.77 -27.35 -12.13
N VAL A 335 12.84 -26.62 -12.48
CA VAL A 335 12.83 -25.69 -13.61
C VAL A 335 12.56 -26.43 -14.91
N GLU A 336 13.26 -27.53 -15.16
CA GLU A 336 13.09 -28.36 -16.36
C GLU A 336 11.66 -28.90 -16.46
N VAL A 337 11.10 -29.44 -15.37
CA VAL A 337 9.71 -29.95 -15.36
C VAL A 337 8.70 -28.84 -15.68
N VAL A 338 8.89 -27.63 -15.17
CA VAL A 338 8.01 -26.48 -15.47
C VAL A 338 8.16 -26.04 -16.93
N GLU A 339 9.38 -25.96 -17.45
CA GLU A 339 9.62 -25.62 -18.86
C GLU A 339 9.03 -26.67 -19.81
N GLU A 340 9.23 -27.95 -19.51
CA GLU A 340 8.65 -29.07 -20.27
C GLU A 340 7.12 -29.05 -20.24
N TYR A 341 6.53 -28.70 -19.09
CA TYR A 341 5.08 -28.58 -18.98
C TYR A 341 4.54 -27.52 -19.95
N VAL A 342 5.10 -26.31 -19.94
CA VAL A 342 4.67 -25.23 -20.82
C VAL A 342 4.90 -25.60 -22.29
N ASN A 343 6.10 -26.04 -22.64
CA ASN A 343 6.45 -26.35 -24.04
C ASN A 343 5.66 -27.54 -24.60
N ARG A 344 5.27 -28.51 -23.75
CA ARG A 344 4.38 -29.60 -24.15
C ARG A 344 3.00 -29.07 -24.52
N VAL A 345 2.43 -28.16 -23.73
CA VAL A 345 1.14 -27.54 -24.02
C VAL A 345 1.19 -26.67 -25.28
N VAL A 346 2.31 -25.98 -25.52
CA VAL A 346 2.57 -25.27 -26.78
C VAL A 346 2.53 -26.23 -27.96
N ALA A 347 3.23 -27.38 -27.87
CA ALA A 347 3.27 -28.37 -28.94
C ALA A 347 1.90 -28.97 -29.27
N LEU A 348 0.98 -29.05 -28.29
CA LEU A 348 -0.39 -29.51 -28.51
C LEU A 348 -1.26 -28.53 -29.31
N SER A 349 -0.84 -27.27 -29.47
CA SER A 349 -1.54 -26.26 -30.29
C SER A 349 -3.02 -26.12 -29.91
N LEU A 350 -3.29 -25.97 -28.61
CA LEU A 350 -4.64 -25.91 -28.03
C LEU A 350 -5.24 -24.51 -28.15
N PRO A 351 -6.56 -24.39 -28.34
CA PRO A 351 -7.24 -23.10 -28.33
C PRO A 351 -7.17 -22.45 -26.93
N VAL A 352 -7.07 -21.13 -26.89
CA VAL A 352 -7.20 -20.33 -25.67
C VAL A 352 -8.58 -19.68 -25.72
N THR A 353 -9.51 -20.17 -24.90
CA THR A 353 -10.90 -19.71 -24.89
C THR A 353 -11.12 -18.67 -23.79
N ARG A 354 -12.07 -17.76 -24.02
CA ARG A 354 -12.48 -16.73 -23.06
C ARG A 354 -13.98 -16.84 -22.81
N GLU A 355 -14.36 -16.87 -21.54
CA GLU A 355 -15.74 -16.73 -21.09
C GLU A 355 -15.83 -15.63 -20.02
N THR A 356 -16.98 -14.96 -19.92
CA THR A 356 -17.23 -13.98 -18.85
C THR A 356 -18.22 -14.59 -17.86
N LEU A 357 -17.79 -14.76 -16.61
CA LEU A 357 -18.56 -15.38 -15.54
C LEU A 357 -18.65 -14.46 -14.32
N PHE A 358 -19.59 -14.68 -13.41
CA PHE A 358 -19.51 -14.05 -12.10
C PHE A 358 -18.36 -14.67 -11.27
N PHE A 359 -17.75 -13.89 -10.37
CA PHE A 359 -16.56 -14.31 -9.62
C PHE A 359 -16.77 -15.65 -8.86
N ASP A 360 -17.91 -15.81 -8.21
CA ASP A 360 -18.24 -17.04 -7.47
C ASP A 360 -18.42 -18.25 -8.40
N GLU A 361 -18.93 -18.04 -9.62
CA GLU A 361 -19.10 -19.08 -10.63
C GLU A 361 -17.74 -19.48 -11.22
N ALA A 362 -16.88 -18.49 -11.52
CA ALA A 362 -15.51 -18.72 -11.97
C ALA A 362 -14.71 -19.55 -10.93
N LYS A 363 -14.81 -19.20 -9.64
CA LYS A 363 -14.18 -19.96 -8.56
C LYS A 363 -14.71 -21.39 -8.46
N LYS A 364 -16.04 -21.58 -8.56
CA LYS A 364 -16.66 -22.93 -8.57
C LYS A 364 -16.24 -23.75 -9.78
N ALA A 365 -16.01 -23.11 -10.93
CA ALA A 365 -15.51 -23.74 -12.14
C ALA A 365 -14.00 -24.08 -12.10
N GLY A 366 -13.34 -23.86 -10.95
CA GLY A 366 -11.92 -24.16 -10.75
C GLY A 366 -10.97 -23.10 -11.28
N ALA A 367 -11.47 -21.91 -11.65
CA ALA A 367 -10.63 -20.83 -12.13
C ALA A 367 -9.76 -20.29 -10.99
N LEU A 368 -8.46 -20.22 -11.25
CA LEU A 368 -7.54 -19.57 -10.33
C LEU A 368 -7.76 -18.06 -10.40
N GLY A 369 -7.83 -17.43 -9.23
CA GLY A 369 -8.03 -15.99 -9.09
C GLY A 369 -7.30 -15.52 -7.85
N PHE A 370 -6.28 -14.69 -8.04
CA PHE A 370 -5.38 -14.24 -6.98
C PHE A 370 -5.58 -12.77 -6.60
N PHE A 371 -6.59 -12.12 -7.19
CA PHE A 371 -6.96 -10.75 -6.92
C PHE A 371 -8.31 -10.73 -6.18
N THR A 372 -8.29 -10.19 -4.96
CA THR A 372 -9.48 -9.96 -4.11
C THR A 372 -10.01 -8.54 -4.33
N GLU A 373 -10.30 -8.17 -5.58
CA GLU A 373 -11.09 -6.98 -5.87
C GLU A 373 -12.58 -7.37 -5.88
N LYS A 374 -13.45 -6.49 -5.39
CA LYS A 374 -14.90 -6.69 -5.53
C LYS A 374 -15.26 -6.52 -7.02
N TYR A 375 -15.39 -7.62 -7.73
CA TYR A 375 -15.84 -7.62 -9.12
C TYR A 375 -17.35 -7.43 -9.18
N GLY A 376 -17.80 -6.22 -9.53
CA GLY A 376 -19.22 -5.85 -9.56
C GLY A 376 -19.98 -6.37 -10.79
N ASP A 377 -19.29 -6.65 -11.90
CA ASP A 377 -19.94 -6.78 -13.22
C ASP A 377 -19.53 -8.05 -14.02
N GLY A 378 -18.88 -9.03 -13.37
CA GLY A 378 -18.35 -10.24 -14.01
C GLY A 378 -16.84 -10.17 -14.28
N VAL A 379 -16.22 -11.34 -14.44
CA VAL A 379 -14.79 -11.53 -14.67
C VAL A 379 -14.54 -12.37 -15.91
N ASP A 380 -13.49 -12.04 -16.66
CA ASP A 380 -13.03 -12.85 -17.78
C ASP A 380 -12.21 -14.04 -17.27
N VAL A 381 -12.60 -15.25 -17.69
CA VAL A 381 -11.91 -16.50 -17.43
C VAL A 381 -11.31 -16.99 -18.74
N TYR A 382 -9.99 -17.16 -18.73
CA TYR A 382 -9.24 -17.73 -19.84
C TYR A 382 -8.91 -19.19 -19.56
N THR A 383 -9.22 -20.07 -20.51
CA THR A 383 -9.04 -21.51 -20.39
C THR A 383 -8.19 -22.05 -21.53
N VAL A 384 -7.26 -22.96 -21.20
CA VAL A 384 -6.51 -23.79 -22.13
C VAL A 384 -6.81 -25.24 -21.78
N GLU A 385 -7.52 -25.94 -22.66
CA GLU A 385 -7.96 -27.31 -22.44
C GLU A 385 -7.94 -28.14 -23.73
N SER A 386 -7.84 -29.44 -23.57
CA SER A 386 -8.17 -30.46 -24.57
C SER A 386 -9.43 -31.21 -24.14
N ASP A 387 -9.94 -32.08 -25.01
CA ASP A 387 -11.17 -32.86 -24.76
C ASP A 387 -11.17 -33.60 -23.40
N ASP A 388 -9.99 -34.03 -22.93
CA ASP A 388 -9.83 -34.83 -21.71
C ASP A 388 -9.15 -34.10 -20.54
N GLN A 389 -8.63 -32.88 -20.74
CA GLN A 389 -7.79 -32.24 -19.74
C GLN A 389 -7.75 -30.71 -19.82
N THR A 390 -7.99 -30.03 -18.69
CA THR A 390 -7.67 -28.61 -18.51
C THR A 390 -6.20 -28.43 -18.11
N TYR A 391 -5.49 -27.56 -18.83
CA TYR A 391 -4.08 -27.23 -18.57
C TYR A 391 -3.94 -25.92 -17.79
N SER A 392 -4.78 -24.93 -18.08
CA SER A 392 -4.84 -23.69 -17.30
C SER A 392 -6.25 -23.12 -17.37
N LYS A 393 -6.73 -22.56 -16.25
CA LYS A 393 -8.00 -21.85 -16.14
C LYS A 393 -7.84 -20.74 -15.11
N GLU A 394 -7.83 -19.49 -15.55
CA GLU A 394 -7.48 -18.35 -14.71
C GLU A 394 -8.38 -17.13 -14.99
N ILE A 395 -8.72 -16.39 -13.93
CA ILE A 395 -9.39 -15.10 -14.02
C ILE A 395 -8.34 -14.06 -14.43
N CYS A 396 -8.49 -13.47 -15.62
CA CYS A 396 -7.54 -12.50 -16.16
C CYS A 396 -8.22 -11.50 -17.10
N GLY A 397 -7.86 -10.22 -17.00
CA GLY A 397 -8.33 -9.16 -17.91
C GLY A 397 -7.29 -8.76 -18.96
N GLY A 398 -6.21 -9.53 -19.11
CA GLY A 398 -5.09 -9.20 -19.99
C GLY A 398 -5.20 -9.81 -21.38
N PRO A 399 -4.33 -9.39 -22.32
CA PRO A 399 -4.34 -9.90 -23.68
C PRO A 399 -3.71 -11.30 -23.76
N HIS A 400 -4.34 -12.20 -24.52
CA HIS A 400 -3.89 -13.58 -24.73
C HIS A 400 -3.72 -13.90 -26.23
N VAL A 401 -2.94 -14.95 -26.53
CA VAL A 401 -2.90 -15.55 -27.88
C VAL A 401 -4.19 -16.34 -28.13
N ALA A 402 -4.56 -16.59 -29.38
CA ALA A 402 -5.74 -17.38 -29.69
C ALA A 402 -5.47 -18.89 -29.56
N ASN A 403 -4.22 -19.31 -29.73
CA ASN A 403 -3.80 -20.70 -29.63
C ASN A 403 -2.39 -20.84 -29.03
N THR A 404 -2.15 -21.92 -28.27
CA THR A 404 -0.88 -22.13 -27.56
C THR A 404 0.34 -22.24 -28.46
N HIS A 405 0.21 -22.64 -29.73
CA HIS A 405 1.35 -22.70 -30.66
C HIS A 405 1.97 -21.32 -30.95
N GLU A 406 1.18 -20.25 -30.83
CA GLU A 406 1.64 -18.87 -31.04
C GLU A 406 2.68 -18.45 -29.97
N ILE A 407 2.70 -19.12 -28.82
CA ILE A 407 3.64 -18.81 -27.73
C ILE A 407 5.09 -18.99 -28.19
N GLY A 408 5.39 -20.02 -29.00
CA GLY A 408 6.76 -20.42 -29.33
C GLY A 408 7.47 -21.12 -28.16
N ILE A 409 8.80 -21.06 -28.12
CA ILE A 409 9.59 -21.81 -27.14
C ILE A 409 9.70 -21.03 -25.84
N PHE A 410 9.14 -21.57 -24.76
CA PHE A 410 9.19 -21.00 -23.42
C PHE A 410 10.47 -21.40 -22.68
N LYS A 411 11.10 -20.44 -21.98
CA LYS A 411 12.28 -20.70 -21.13
C LYS A 411 12.35 -19.80 -19.91
N ILE A 412 12.68 -20.35 -18.76
CA ILE A 412 13.05 -19.64 -17.53
C ILE A 412 14.54 -19.28 -17.63
N ILE A 413 14.83 -17.99 -17.61
CA ILE A 413 16.19 -17.45 -17.84
C ILE A 413 16.89 -17.04 -16.54
N LYS A 414 16.16 -16.79 -15.46
CA LYS A 414 16.73 -16.38 -14.16
C LYS A 414 15.74 -16.65 -13.03
N GLN A 415 16.26 -16.96 -11.84
CA GLN A 415 15.48 -16.98 -10.60
C GLN A 415 16.22 -16.36 -9.40
N GLU A 416 15.46 -15.68 -8.53
CA GLU A 416 15.97 -15.04 -7.31
C GLU A 416 14.96 -15.09 -6.16
N LYS A 417 15.45 -14.96 -4.92
CA LYS A 417 14.57 -14.79 -3.75
C LYS A 417 14.15 -13.33 -3.69
N ALA A 418 12.85 -13.06 -3.79
CA ALA A 418 12.27 -11.72 -3.71
C ALA A 418 11.69 -11.39 -2.32
N GLY A 419 11.75 -12.33 -1.38
CA GLY A 419 11.36 -12.18 0.02
C GLY A 419 11.47 -13.50 0.79
N ALA A 420 11.15 -13.48 2.08
CA ALA A 420 11.23 -14.67 2.95
C ALA A 420 10.48 -15.88 2.38
N ASN A 421 9.30 -15.67 1.80
CA ASN A 421 8.48 -16.72 1.17
C ASN A 421 8.07 -16.35 -0.27
N ILE A 422 8.90 -15.60 -0.99
CA ILE A 422 8.62 -15.22 -2.38
C ILE A 422 9.82 -15.56 -3.25
N VAL A 423 9.55 -16.31 -4.31
CA VAL A 423 10.51 -16.59 -5.38
C VAL A 423 10.08 -15.82 -6.61
N ARG A 424 11.05 -15.22 -7.28
CA ARG A 424 10.87 -14.52 -8.54
C ARG A 424 11.58 -15.28 -9.64
N VAL A 425 10.85 -15.58 -10.71
CA VAL A 425 11.38 -16.15 -11.96
C VAL A 425 11.25 -15.12 -13.08
N TYR A 426 12.24 -15.12 -13.96
CA TYR A 426 12.19 -14.40 -15.22
C TYR A 426 12.14 -15.42 -16.33
N ALA A 427 11.22 -15.25 -17.27
CA ALA A 427 11.02 -16.14 -18.39
C ALA A 427 10.93 -15.36 -19.70
N THR A 428 11.20 -16.02 -20.81
CA THR A 428 11.09 -15.47 -22.16
C THR A 428 10.46 -16.50 -23.08
N VAL A 429 10.01 -16.05 -24.24
CA VAL A 429 9.50 -16.90 -25.33
C VAL A 429 10.24 -16.54 -26.60
N LYS A 430 10.58 -17.53 -27.42
CA LYS A 430 11.25 -17.35 -28.71
C LYS A 430 10.37 -17.84 -29.84
#